data_AF-A0A093NPL0-F1
#
_entry.id   AF-A0A093NPL0-F1
#
_cell.length_a   1.000
_cell.length_b   1.000
_cell.length_c   1.000
_cell.angle_alpha   90.00
_cell.angle_beta   90.00
_cell.angle_gamma   90.00
#
_symmetry.space_group_name_H-M   'P 1'
#
loop_
_entity.id
_entity.type
_entity.pdbx_description
1 polymer ?
#
loop_
_entity_poly.entity_id
_entity_poly.type
_entity_poly.pdbx_seq_one_letter_code
_entity_poly.pdbx_strand_id
1 'polypeptide(L)' 'EGRFKLDIRKKFFTMRVVRHWNRLPREIVDASSMEVFKARLDGALSNLI' A
#
# COMPACT_ATOMS: atom_id res chain seq x y z
N GLU A 1 4.72 -25.05 -3.47
CA GLU A 1 5.71 -24.02 -3.86
C GLU A 1 5.17 -22.63 -4.29
N GLY A 2 3.88 -22.43 -4.60
CA GLY A 2 3.40 -21.13 -5.11
C GLY A 2 3.16 -20.01 -4.08
N ARG A 3 2.95 -20.36 -2.80
CA ARG A 3 2.64 -19.38 -1.73
C ARG A 3 3.82 -18.47 -1.37
N PHE A 4 5.04 -19.00 -1.43
CA PHE A 4 6.25 -18.25 -1.07
C PHE A 4 6.52 -17.10 -2.03
N LYS A 5 6.32 -17.33 -3.33
CA LYS A 5 6.48 -16.31 -4.37
C LYS A 5 5.42 -15.20 -4.26
N LEU A 6 4.21 -15.56 -3.84
CA LEU A 6 3.11 -14.60 -3.62
C LEU A 6 3.39 -13.71 -2.40
N ASP A 7 3.84 -14.29 -1.28
CA ASP A 7 4.16 -13.54 -0.05
C ASP A 7 5.30 -12.53 -0.28
N ILE A 8 6.35 -12.96 -0.99
CA ILE A 8 7.47 -12.09 -1.38
C ILE A 8 6.98 -10.93 -2.25
N ARG A 9 6.13 -11.19 -3.24
CA ARG A 9 5.60 -10.15 -4.13
C ARG A 9 4.69 -9.16 -3.39
N LYS A 10 3.89 -9.63 -2.43
CA LYS A 10 3.11 -8.78 -1.52
C LYS A 10 4.02 -7.87 -0.68
N LYS A 11 5.02 -8.43 0.00
CA LYS A 11 5.97 -7.64 0.82
C LYS A 11 6.73 -6.61 -0.01
N PHE A 12 7.21 -6.99 -1.20
CA PHE A 12 7.95 -6.10 -2.08
C PHE A 12 7.09 -4.96 -2.61
N PHE A 13 5.81 -5.24 -2.91
CA PHE A 13 4.85 -4.22 -3.35
C PHE A 13 4.59 -3.20 -2.23
N THR A 14 4.31 -3.65 -1.00
CA THR A 14 4.12 -2.77 0.15
C THR A 14 5.34 -1.88 0.39
N MET A 15 6.55 -2.45 0.33
CA MET A 15 7.80 -1.71 0.57
C MET A 15 8.07 -0.65 -0.53
N ARG A 16 7.71 -0.95 -1.79
CA ARG A 16 7.78 0.03 -2.90
C ARG A 16 6.78 1.16 -2.72
N VAL A 17 5.54 0.85 -2.34
CA VAL A 17 4.51 1.86 -2.08
C VAL A 17 4.95 2.76 -0.94
N VAL A 18 5.35 2.20 0.21
CA VAL A 18 5.84 2.99 1.36
C VAL A 18 7.03 3.87 0.99
N ARG A 19 8.01 3.37 0.22
CA ARG A 19 9.15 4.17 -0.22
C ARG A 19 8.75 5.31 -1.17
N HIS A 20 7.77 5.09 -2.05
CA HIS A 20 7.26 6.12 -2.95
C HIS A 20 6.51 7.21 -2.17
N TRP A 21 5.76 6.79 -1.15
CA TRP A 21 5.02 7.68 -0.26
C TRP A 21 5.93 8.55 0.60
N ASN A 22 7.04 7.98 1.11
CA ASN A 22 8.05 8.75 1.86
C ASN A 22 8.82 9.78 1.01
N ARG A 23 8.75 9.70 -0.33
CA ARG A 23 9.38 10.66 -1.25
C ARG A 23 8.43 11.78 -1.69
N LEU A 24 7.14 11.68 -1.38
CA LEU A 24 6.16 12.70 -1.70
C LEU A 24 6.08 13.74 -0.56
N PRO A 25 5.88 15.04 -0.87
CA PRO A 25 5.70 16.06 0.15
C PRO A 25 4.51 15.70 1.03
N ARG A 26 4.76 15.62 2.34
CA ARG A 26 3.78 15.19 3.35
C ARG A 26 2.48 16.00 3.27
N GLU A 27 2.55 17.28 2.93
CA GLU A 27 1.40 18.18 2.76
C GLU A 27 0.48 17.82 1.57
N ILE A 28 1.03 17.29 0.47
CA ILE A 28 0.26 16.87 -0.71
C ILE A 28 -0.43 15.52 -0.46
N VAL A 29 0.17 14.72 0.42
CA VAL A 29 -0.29 13.37 0.76
C VAL A 29 -1.34 13.42 1.86
N ASP A 30 -1.17 14.23 2.92
CA ASP A 30 -2.01 14.24 4.13
C ASP A 30 -3.44 14.77 3.89
N ALA A 31 -3.64 15.79 3.05
CA ALA A 31 -4.88 16.59 3.11
C ALA A 31 -6.14 15.94 2.52
N SER A 32 -6.02 14.94 1.62
CA SER A 32 -7.19 14.31 0.98
C SER A 32 -6.88 12.96 0.35
N SER A 33 -5.69 12.82 -0.24
CA SER A 33 -5.33 11.63 -1.01
C SER A 33 -4.96 10.44 -0.11
N MET A 34 -4.31 10.68 1.05
CA MET A 34 -3.88 9.61 1.95
C MET A 34 -5.01 8.90 2.68
N GLU A 35 -5.98 9.62 3.24
CA GLU A 35 -7.12 8.99 3.91
C GLU A 35 -7.96 8.17 2.92
N VAL A 36 -8.25 8.72 1.75
CA VAL A 36 -9.00 8.02 0.70
C VAL A 36 -8.21 6.81 0.18
N PHE A 37 -6.90 6.93 0.01
CA PHE A 37 -6.07 5.81 -0.41
C PHE A 37 -5.95 4.72 0.65
N LYS A 38 -5.83 5.08 1.94
CA LYS A 38 -5.85 4.13 3.06
C LYS A 38 -7.19 3.40 3.14
N ALA A 39 -8.30 4.11 3.01
CA ALA A 39 -9.64 3.49 3.00
C ALA A 39 -9.83 2.52 1.82
N ARG A 40 -9.32 2.87 0.63
CA ARG A 40 -9.36 1.98 -0.55
C ARG A 40 -8.45 0.76 -0.39
N LEU A 41 -7.28 0.92 0.22
CA LEU A 41 -6.38 -0.18 0.53
C LEU A 41 -6.96 -1.13 1.57
N ASP A 42 -7.54 -0.58 2.64
CA ASP A 42 -8.17 -1.35 3.71
C ASP A 42 -9.35 -2.18 3.15
N GLY A 43 -10.21 -1.56 2.34
CA GLY A 43 -11.27 -2.27 1.63
C GLY A 43 -10.75 -3.34 0.66
N ALA A 44 -9.66 -3.08 -0.08
CA ALA A 44 -9.08 -4.07 -0.99
C ALA A 44 -8.39 -5.24 -0.25
N LEU A 45 -7.79 -4.99 0.91
CA LEU A 45 -7.17 -6.02 1.76
C LEU A 45 -8.20 -6.86 2.49
N SER A 46 -9.30 -6.26 2.93
CA SER A 46 -10.42 -6.97 3.56
C SER A 46 -11.11 -7.93 2.58
N ASN A 47 -11.20 -7.56 1.31
CA ASN A 47 -11.71 -8.43 0.22
C ASN A 47 -10.76 -9.56 -0.20
N LEU A 48 -9.56 -9.66 0.39
CA LEU A 48 -8.57 -10.69 0.08
C LEU A 48 -8.51 -11.80 1.14
N ILE A 49 -9.34 -11.71 2.20
CA ILE A 49 -9.55 -12.78 3.20
C ILE A 49 -10.57 -13.78 2.69
#